data_AF-A0A5B8MU65-F1
#
_entry.id   AF-A0A5B8MU65-F1
#
_cell.length_a   1.000
_cell.length_b   1.000
_cell.length_c   1.000
_cell.angle_alpha   90.00
_cell.angle_beta   90.00
_cell.angle_gamma   90.00
#
_symmetry.space_group_name_H-M   'P 1'
#
loop_
_entity.id
_entity.type
_entity.pdbx_description
1 polymer ?
#
loop_
_entity_poly.entity_id
_entity_poly.type
_entity_poly.pdbx_seq_one_letter_code
_entity_poly.pdbx_strand_id
1 'polypeptide(L)'
;MGCYLSTVVSSMDGETTDSDKRMMLSKLCERSIKLNNGKLVVKGVVHRAGVMNCNGRVYPKHVLEREVVKYLRDKVAAGLSFGELDHPSPCLGSQAFRRVNLTRVSHQLVELHWERDALVGTVEVLDTPHGEVLRRLYLEGHSLGVSSRGFATLGVGESGVIEVGDDFHLITFDYVSEPSTPGAYLFPIDFSYDGHIPNQEDFVQQQSKGAWR
;
A
#
# COMPACT_ATOMS: atom_id res chain seq x y z
N MET A 1 -4.58 -18.74 1.71
CA MET A 1 -4.95 -17.88 0.55
C MET A 1 -3.69 -17.17 0.07
N GLY A 2 -2.93 -17.83 -0.81
CA GLY A 2 -1.72 -17.32 -1.47
C GLY A 2 -1.89 -17.30 -2.99
N CYS A 3 -3.12 -17.02 -3.46
CA CYS A 3 -3.59 -17.39 -4.80
C CYS A 3 -2.89 -16.66 -5.97
N TYR A 4 -2.37 -15.45 -5.78
CA TYR A 4 -1.79 -14.69 -6.89
C TYR A 4 -0.36 -15.12 -7.24
N LEU A 5 0.45 -15.49 -6.25
CA LEU A 5 1.75 -16.13 -6.50
C LEU A 5 1.58 -17.61 -6.85
N SER A 6 0.64 -18.32 -6.23
CA SER A 6 0.49 -19.76 -6.50
C SER A 6 0.09 -20.07 -7.94
N THR A 7 -0.63 -19.19 -8.62
CA THR A 7 -1.04 -19.44 -10.01
C THR A 7 0.16 -19.34 -10.97
N VAL A 8 1.11 -18.45 -10.71
CA VAL A 8 2.35 -18.34 -11.51
C VAL A 8 3.41 -19.37 -11.08
N VAL A 9 3.40 -19.80 -9.81
CA VAL A 9 4.31 -20.82 -9.28
C VAL A 9 3.85 -22.25 -9.60
N SER A 10 2.57 -22.47 -9.92
CA SER A 10 2.03 -23.84 -10.13
C SER A 10 2.44 -24.54 -11.42
N SER A 11 3.17 -23.88 -12.32
CA SER A 11 3.57 -24.46 -13.62
C SER A 11 5.01 -24.96 -13.69
N MET A 12 5.73 -25.10 -12.56
CA MET A 12 7.10 -25.61 -12.54
C MET A 12 7.29 -26.59 -11.38
N ASP A 13 7.31 -27.88 -11.71
CA ASP A 13 7.65 -28.97 -10.80
C ASP A 13 9.15 -28.92 -10.44
N GLY A 14 9.50 -28.15 -9.41
CA GLY A 14 10.85 -28.09 -8.83
C GLY A 14 10.97 -27.05 -7.72
N GLU A 15 11.85 -27.27 -6.75
CA GLU A 15 12.18 -26.26 -5.71
C GLU A 15 12.81 -25.03 -6.38
N THR A 16 12.03 -23.96 -6.58
CA THR A 16 12.53 -22.66 -7.06
C THR A 16 13.59 -22.09 -6.12
N THR A 17 14.78 -21.81 -6.66
CA THR A 17 15.88 -21.18 -5.92
C THR A 17 15.57 -19.71 -5.63
N ASP A 18 16.28 -19.10 -4.68
CA ASP A 18 16.11 -17.66 -4.40
C ASP A 18 16.55 -16.78 -5.58
N SER A 19 17.51 -17.24 -6.38
CA SER A 19 17.89 -16.60 -7.65
C SER A 19 16.72 -16.60 -8.65
N ASP A 20 15.98 -17.70 -8.74
CA ASP A 20 14.82 -17.82 -9.63
C ASP A 20 13.70 -16.86 -9.20
N LYS A 21 13.46 -16.72 -7.90
CA LYS A 21 12.45 -15.80 -7.35
C LYS A 21 12.80 -14.33 -7.64
N ARG A 22 14.07 -13.94 -7.49
CA ARG A 22 14.52 -12.57 -7.81
C ARG A 22 14.35 -12.28 -9.30
N MET A 23 14.78 -13.20 -10.16
CA MET A 23 14.63 -13.07 -11.60
C MET A 23 13.15 -13.00 -12.01
N MET A 24 12.28 -13.79 -11.37
CA MET A 24 10.84 -13.77 -11.62
C MET A 24 10.23 -12.42 -11.27
N LEU A 25 10.55 -11.87 -10.09
CA LEU A 25 10.04 -10.57 -9.67
C LEU A 25 10.51 -9.44 -10.58
N SER A 26 11.78 -9.46 -10.97
CA SER A 26 12.35 -8.52 -11.95
C SER A 26 11.59 -8.55 -13.28
N LYS A 27 11.35 -9.74 -13.84
CA LYS A 27 10.57 -9.92 -15.08
C LYS A 27 9.11 -9.45 -14.94
N LEU A 28 8.49 -9.69 -13.78
CA LEU A 28 7.13 -9.18 -13.50
C LEU A 28 7.11 -7.65 -13.46
N CYS A 29 8.13 -7.03 -12.87
CA CYS A 29 8.28 -5.56 -12.85
C CYS A 29 8.37 -5.00 -14.27
N GLU A 30 9.26 -5.54 -15.10
CA GLU A 30 9.41 -5.13 -16.51
C GLU A 30 8.10 -5.28 -17.29
N ARG A 31 7.40 -6.40 -17.09
CA ARG A 31 6.11 -6.66 -17.74
C ARG A 31 5.03 -5.68 -17.29
N SER A 32 4.94 -5.39 -16.00
CA SER A 32 4.02 -4.39 -15.44
C SER A 32 4.24 -3.03 -16.11
N ILE A 33 5.49 -2.57 -16.16
CA ILE A 33 5.86 -1.29 -16.77
C ILE A 33 5.43 -1.23 -18.23
N LYS A 34 5.67 -2.31 -18.99
CA LYS A 34 5.30 -2.38 -20.41
C LYS A 34 3.78 -2.33 -20.63
N LEU A 35 3.00 -3.00 -19.78
CA LEU A 35 1.54 -3.09 -19.92
C LEU A 35 0.80 -1.85 -19.41
N ASN A 36 1.46 -1.01 -18.62
CA ASN A 36 0.89 0.17 -17.96
C ASN A 36 1.53 1.47 -18.46
N ASN A 37 1.88 1.54 -19.74
CA ASN A 37 2.40 2.75 -20.40
C ASN A 37 3.62 3.39 -19.69
N GLY A 38 4.54 2.57 -19.19
CA GLY A 38 5.74 3.03 -18.49
C GLY A 38 5.58 3.20 -16.97
N LYS A 39 4.35 3.08 -16.45
CA LYS A 39 4.06 3.14 -15.01
C LYS A 39 4.24 1.77 -14.38
N LEU A 40 4.82 1.72 -13.18
CA LEU A 40 4.87 0.49 -12.40
C LEU A 40 3.64 0.43 -11.50
N VAL A 41 2.82 -0.60 -11.69
CA VAL A 41 1.62 -0.86 -10.87
C VAL A 41 1.84 -2.15 -10.09
N VAL A 42 1.59 -2.08 -8.79
CA VAL A 42 1.82 -3.18 -7.86
C VAL A 42 0.57 -3.42 -7.02
N LYS A 43 0.27 -4.69 -6.72
CA LYS A 43 -0.93 -5.10 -5.99
C LYS A 43 -0.58 -6.12 -4.93
N GLY A 44 -1.26 -6.07 -3.80
CA GLY A 44 -1.07 -7.03 -2.72
C GLY A 44 -1.81 -6.67 -1.45
N VAL A 45 -1.56 -7.43 -0.39
CA VAL A 45 -2.15 -7.18 0.92
C VAL A 45 -1.45 -5.98 1.54
N VAL A 46 -2.22 -5.02 2.04
CA VAL A 46 -1.70 -3.83 2.75
C VAL A 46 -2.05 -3.85 4.23
N HIS A 47 -3.12 -4.57 4.63
CA HIS A 47 -3.50 -4.76 6.03
C HIS A 47 -4.28 -6.07 6.23
N ARG A 48 -4.36 -6.56 7.47
CA ARG A 48 -5.29 -7.63 7.88
C ARG A 48 -6.06 -7.24 9.13
N ALA A 49 -7.36 -7.53 9.16
CA ALA A 49 -8.21 -7.33 10.33
C ALA A 49 -8.16 -8.57 11.25
N GLY A 50 -8.28 -8.37 12.55
CA GLY A 50 -8.44 -9.47 13.53
C GLY A 50 -7.22 -10.37 13.71
N VAL A 51 -6.07 -10.04 13.11
CA VAL A 51 -4.83 -10.81 13.21
C VAL A 51 -3.81 -10.00 14.00
N MET A 52 -3.13 -10.66 14.95
CA MET A 52 -2.04 -10.05 15.71
C MET A 52 -0.86 -9.76 14.77
N ASN A 53 -0.43 -8.51 14.76
CA ASN A 53 0.74 -8.08 14.00
C ASN A 53 2.04 -8.31 14.79
N CYS A 54 3.21 -8.09 14.17
CA CYS A 54 4.52 -8.25 14.82
C CYS A 54 4.73 -7.34 16.04
N ASN A 55 3.91 -6.30 16.20
CA ASN A 55 3.93 -5.39 17.35
C ASN A 55 3.00 -5.84 18.49
N GLY A 56 2.40 -7.04 18.40
CA GLY A 56 1.46 -7.57 19.39
C GLY A 56 0.08 -6.90 19.37
N ARG A 57 -0.25 -6.16 18.30
CA ARG A 57 -1.51 -5.41 18.19
C ARG A 57 -2.50 -6.12 17.29
N VAL A 58 -3.77 -6.08 17.65
CA VAL A 58 -4.90 -6.51 16.83
C VAL A 58 -5.75 -5.29 16.46
N TYR A 59 -6.10 -5.22 15.18
CA TYR A 59 -6.98 -4.19 14.64
C TYR A 59 -8.38 -4.78 14.43
N PRO A 60 -9.39 -4.33 15.18
CA PRO A 60 -10.76 -4.77 14.95
C PRO A 60 -11.24 -4.41 13.54
N LYS A 61 -12.02 -5.29 12.93
CA LYS A 61 -12.46 -5.13 11.54
C LYS A 61 -13.30 -3.87 11.33
N HIS A 62 -14.22 -3.57 12.24
CA HIS A 62 -15.09 -2.40 12.14
C HIS A 62 -14.30 -1.08 12.17
N VAL A 63 -13.23 -1.01 12.96
CA VAL A 63 -12.33 0.16 13.04
C VAL A 63 -11.62 0.36 11.69
N LEU A 64 -11.05 -0.71 11.14
CA LEU A 64 -10.37 -0.64 9.85
C LEU A 64 -11.33 -0.32 8.71
N GLU A 65 -12.50 -0.94 8.66
CA GLU A 65 -13.51 -0.67 7.62
C GLU A 65 -13.93 0.79 7.61
N ARG A 66 -14.18 1.37 8.79
CA ARG A 66 -14.49 2.80 8.92
C ARG A 66 -13.40 3.69 8.33
N GLU A 67 -12.15 3.47 8.74
CA GLU A 67 -11.04 4.29 8.26
C GLU A 67 -10.71 4.06 6.78
N VAL A 68 -10.89 2.84 6.27
CA VAL A 68 -10.70 2.53 4.84
C VAL A 68 -11.75 3.24 3.99
N VAL A 69 -13.02 3.23 4.39
CA VAL A 69 -14.09 3.96 3.68
C VAL A 69 -13.80 5.46 3.65
N LYS A 70 -13.37 6.02 4.79
CA LYS A 70 -12.95 7.42 4.88
C LYS A 70 -11.74 7.71 3.99
N TYR A 71 -10.72 6.85 4.00
CA TYR A 71 -9.51 7.01 3.20
C TYR A 71 -9.80 6.93 1.70
N LEU A 72 -10.64 5.99 1.27
CA LEU A 72 -11.09 5.88 -0.12
C LEU A 72 -11.78 7.16 -0.58
N ARG A 73 -12.71 7.69 0.21
CA ARG A 73 -13.46 8.91 -0.10
C ARG A 73 -12.57 10.16 -0.12
N ASP A 74 -11.75 10.35 0.91
CA ASP A 74 -11.05 11.62 1.15
C ASP A 74 -9.67 11.69 0.47
N LYS A 75 -9.04 10.54 0.23
CA LYS A 75 -7.67 10.46 -0.28
C LYS A 75 -7.61 9.81 -1.65
N VAL A 76 -8.14 8.60 -1.81
CA VAL A 76 -8.03 7.87 -3.09
C VAL A 76 -8.85 8.57 -4.17
N ALA A 77 -10.13 8.86 -3.93
CA ALA A 77 -10.99 9.54 -4.91
C ALA A 77 -10.48 10.94 -5.30
N ALA A 78 -9.78 11.63 -4.40
CA ALA A 78 -9.20 12.96 -4.66
C ALA A 78 -7.80 12.91 -5.30
N GLY A 79 -7.18 11.73 -5.42
CA GLY A 79 -5.81 11.59 -5.89
C GLY A 79 -4.74 12.09 -4.91
N LEU A 80 -5.02 12.02 -3.60
CA LEU A 80 -4.16 12.49 -2.50
C LEU A 80 -3.69 11.35 -1.58
N SER A 81 -3.83 10.11 -2.02
CA SER A 81 -3.47 8.87 -1.31
C SER A 81 -1.97 8.54 -1.43
N PHE A 82 -1.13 9.53 -1.13
CA PHE A 82 0.32 9.40 -1.22
C PHE A 82 0.92 8.62 -0.05
N GLY A 83 1.94 7.80 -0.35
CA GLY A 83 2.76 7.11 0.65
C GLY A 83 4.25 7.40 0.46
N GLU A 84 5.01 7.22 1.54
CA GLU A 84 6.47 7.43 1.55
C GLU A 84 7.23 6.13 1.29
N LEU A 85 8.47 6.25 0.81
CA LEU A 85 9.45 5.19 0.94
C LEU A 85 10.10 5.30 2.31
N ASP A 86 9.80 4.32 3.15
CA ASP A 86 10.11 4.28 4.57
C ASP A 86 9.33 5.27 5.45
N HIS A 87 8.99 4.75 6.62
CA HIS A 87 8.45 5.38 7.80
C HIS A 87 9.24 6.49 8.51
N PRO A 88 8.84 7.76 8.75
CA PRO A 88 9.50 8.52 9.80
C PRO A 88 9.28 7.83 11.16
N SER A 89 10.28 7.89 12.04
CA SER A 89 10.18 7.30 13.38
C SER A 89 9.00 7.92 14.17
N PRO A 90 8.21 7.11 14.89
CA PRO A 90 7.12 7.60 15.72
C PRO A 90 7.67 8.23 17.01
N CYS A 91 8.27 9.42 16.90
CA CYS A 91 8.63 10.21 18.06
C CYS A 91 7.41 11.00 18.56
N LEU A 92 7.19 11.05 19.88
CA LEU A 92 6.12 11.83 20.50
C LEU A 92 6.19 13.30 20.02
N GLY A 93 5.08 13.81 19.50
CA GLY A 93 4.99 15.18 18.97
C GLY A 93 5.54 15.38 17.55
N SER A 94 6.04 14.33 16.89
CA SER A 94 6.52 14.44 15.51
C SER A 94 5.39 14.74 14.54
N GLN A 95 5.33 16.00 14.08
CA GLN A 95 4.47 16.41 12.97
C GLN A 95 4.79 15.66 11.67
N ALA A 96 6.02 15.15 11.53
CA ALA A 96 6.44 14.34 10.40
C ALA A 96 5.77 12.96 10.40
N PHE A 97 5.41 12.41 11.56
CA PHE A 97 4.70 11.13 11.61
C PHE A 97 3.23 11.28 11.19
N ARG A 98 2.59 12.41 11.55
CA ARG A 98 1.15 12.63 11.35
C ARG A 98 0.76 13.07 9.95
N ARG A 99 1.73 13.41 9.10
CA ARG A 99 1.50 13.92 7.75
C ARG A 99 2.47 13.29 6.78
N VAL A 100 2.02 13.09 5.54
CA VAL A 100 2.88 12.65 4.45
C VAL A 100 3.83 13.78 4.06
N ASN A 101 5.12 13.48 4.02
CA ASN A 101 6.11 14.41 3.49
C ASN A 101 6.20 14.31 1.97
N LEU A 102 5.73 15.34 1.25
CA LEU A 102 5.73 15.37 -0.22
C LEU A 102 7.12 15.17 -0.84
N THR A 103 8.21 15.55 -0.15
CA THR A 103 9.57 15.34 -0.68
C THR A 103 10.00 13.87 -0.65
N ARG A 104 9.32 13.03 0.15
CA ARG A 104 9.61 11.60 0.35
C ARG A 104 8.56 10.67 -0.28
N VAL A 105 7.54 11.25 -0.92
CA VAL A 105 6.49 10.49 -1.61
C VAL A 105 7.11 9.62 -2.68
N SER A 106 6.76 8.34 -2.69
CA SER A 106 7.23 7.35 -3.66
C SER A 106 6.11 6.76 -4.50
N HIS A 107 4.89 6.76 -3.98
CA HIS A 107 3.78 6.06 -4.60
C HIS A 107 2.44 6.68 -4.22
N GLN A 108 1.41 6.27 -4.95
CA GLN A 108 0.02 6.60 -4.68
C GLN A 108 -0.83 5.33 -4.71
N LEU A 109 -1.72 5.20 -3.73
CA LEU A 109 -2.69 4.11 -3.69
C LEU A 109 -3.88 4.45 -4.62
N VAL A 110 -4.16 3.59 -5.59
CA VAL A 110 -5.21 3.82 -6.60
C VAL A 110 -6.48 3.00 -6.32
N GLU A 111 -6.37 1.93 -5.54
CA GLU A 111 -7.50 1.06 -5.20
C GLU A 111 -7.30 0.45 -3.81
N LEU A 112 -8.40 0.26 -3.07
CA LEU A 112 -8.47 -0.55 -1.87
C LEU A 112 -9.78 -1.34 -1.84
N HIS A 113 -9.69 -2.62 -1.52
CA HIS A 113 -10.87 -3.46 -1.31
C HIS A 113 -10.59 -4.57 -0.31
N TRP A 114 -11.66 -5.09 0.29
CA TRP A 114 -11.59 -6.19 1.26
C TRP A 114 -11.73 -7.54 0.57
N GLU A 115 -10.79 -8.43 0.83
CA GLU A 115 -10.87 -9.86 0.53
C GLU A 115 -10.96 -10.63 1.85
N ARG A 116 -12.19 -10.89 2.29
CA ARG A 116 -12.49 -11.44 3.63
C ARG A 116 -11.97 -10.51 4.73
N ASP A 117 -10.84 -10.85 5.34
CA ASP A 117 -10.19 -10.10 6.41
C ASP A 117 -8.83 -9.51 5.97
N ALA A 118 -8.46 -9.70 4.70
CA ALA A 118 -7.31 -9.04 4.10
C ALA A 118 -7.78 -7.77 3.37
N LEU A 119 -7.13 -6.65 3.66
CA LEU A 119 -7.26 -5.44 2.86
C LEU A 119 -6.23 -5.50 1.75
N VAL A 120 -6.70 -5.54 0.50
CA VAL A 120 -5.87 -5.58 -0.69
C VAL A 120 -5.83 -4.18 -1.29
N GLY A 121 -4.63 -3.73 -1.65
CA GLY A 121 -4.40 -2.44 -2.28
C GLY A 121 -3.71 -2.56 -3.63
N THR A 122 -4.09 -1.68 -4.55
CA THR A 122 -3.37 -1.45 -5.81
C THR A 122 -2.69 -0.09 -5.72
N VAL A 123 -1.41 -0.04 -6.08
CA VAL A 123 -0.53 1.12 -5.94
C VAL A 123 0.13 1.44 -7.29
N GLU A 124 0.14 2.72 -7.65
CA GLU A 124 0.97 3.27 -8.72
C GLU A 124 2.26 3.83 -8.11
N VAL A 125 3.42 3.36 -8.59
CA VAL A 125 4.72 3.94 -8.23
C VAL A 125 4.95 5.20 -9.06
N LEU A 126 5.17 6.32 -8.37
CA LEU A 126 5.28 7.65 -8.97
C LEU A 126 6.71 7.90 -9.50
N ASP A 127 6.83 8.80 -10.47
CA ASP A 127 8.12 9.24 -11.01
C ASP A 127 8.75 10.35 -10.14
N THR A 128 8.96 10.04 -8.86
CA THR A 128 9.67 10.90 -7.90
C THR A 128 11.03 10.29 -7.61
N PRO A 129 11.98 11.02 -7.00
CA PRO A 129 13.27 10.44 -6.60
C PRO A 129 13.11 9.18 -5.74
N HIS A 130 12.14 9.16 -4.83
CA HIS A 130 11.88 8.00 -3.95
C HIS A 130 11.09 6.90 -4.65
N GLY A 131 10.23 7.25 -5.61
CA GLY A 131 9.53 6.28 -6.45
C GLY A 131 10.46 5.58 -7.43
N GLU A 132 11.49 6.27 -7.94
CA GLU A 132 12.53 5.66 -8.76
C GLU A 132 13.38 4.68 -7.96
N VAL A 133 13.75 5.02 -6.71
CA VAL A 133 14.42 4.07 -5.80
C VAL A 133 13.54 2.82 -5.60
N LEU A 134 12.25 3.01 -5.31
CA LEU A 134 11.29 1.93 -5.16
C LEU A 134 11.20 1.05 -6.43
N ARG A 135 11.13 1.67 -7.61
CA ARG A 135 11.11 0.99 -8.91
C ARG A 135 12.38 0.15 -9.12
N ARG A 136 13.56 0.71 -8.81
CA ARG A 136 14.86 0.03 -8.94
C ARG A 136 14.95 -1.20 -8.06
N LEU A 137 14.48 -1.11 -6.82
CA LEU A 137 14.43 -2.26 -5.90
C LEU A 137 13.59 -3.41 -6.49
N TYR A 138 12.43 -3.12 -7.07
CA TYR A 138 11.62 -4.13 -7.76
C TYR A 138 12.31 -4.70 -9.01
N LEU A 139 12.97 -3.85 -9.81
CA LEU A 139 13.74 -4.29 -10.99
C LEU A 139 14.91 -5.21 -10.61
N GLU A 140 15.53 -4.99 -9.45
CA GLU A 140 16.58 -5.86 -8.90
C GLU A 140 16.02 -7.14 -8.24
N GLY A 141 14.70 -7.30 -8.21
CA GLY A 141 14.03 -8.48 -7.66
C GLY A 141 13.89 -8.45 -6.14
N HIS A 142 13.87 -7.28 -5.51
CA HIS A 142 13.55 -7.16 -4.08
C HIS A 142 12.05 -7.11 -3.83
N SER A 143 11.58 -7.94 -2.90
CA SER A 143 10.21 -7.86 -2.37
C SER A 143 10.15 -6.82 -1.26
N LEU A 144 9.14 -5.96 -1.29
CA LEU A 144 8.99 -4.88 -0.32
C LEU A 144 7.63 -4.97 0.36
N GLY A 145 7.66 -4.74 1.67
CA GLY A 145 6.47 -4.77 2.51
C GLY A 145 5.78 -3.42 2.52
N VAL A 146 4.53 -3.43 2.97
CA VAL A 146 3.77 -2.22 3.24
C VAL A 146 3.28 -2.22 4.68
N SER A 147 3.31 -1.04 5.29
CA SER A 147 2.81 -0.80 6.64
C SER A 147 1.83 0.36 6.64
N SER A 148 0.70 0.19 7.31
CA SER A 148 -0.20 1.32 7.56
C SER A 148 0.38 2.25 8.62
N ARG A 149 0.36 3.55 8.35
CA ARG A 149 0.67 4.59 9.32
C ARG A 149 -0.61 5.17 9.88
N GLY A 150 -0.73 5.21 11.19
CA GLY A 150 -1.89 5.76 11.88
C GLY A 150 -1.61 5.97 13.36
N PHE A 151 -2.56 6.58 14.05
CA PHE A 151 -2.51 6.77 15.50
C PHE A 151 -3.84 6.38 16.13
N ALA A 152 -3.78 5.80 17.33
CA ALA A 152 -4.92 5.42 18.16
C ALA A 152 -4.48 5.35 19.62
N THR A 153 -5.45 5.33 20.51
CA THR A 153 -5.29 4.72 21.83
C THR A 153 -5.10 3.21 21.70
N LEU A 154 -4.33 2.63 22.63
CA LEU A 154 -4.12 1.20 22.74
C LEU A 154 -4.78 0.71 24.03
N GLY A 155 -5.66 -0.27 23.91
CA GLY A 155 -6.28 -0.96 25.04
C GLY A 155 -5.73 -2.37 25.20
N VAL A 156 -5.90 -2.94 26.38
CA VAL A 156 -5.68 -4.38 26.60
C VAL A 156 -7.04 -5.05 26.44
N GLY A 157 -7.19 -5.90 25.42
CA GLY A 157 -8.39 -6.68 25.17
C GLY A 157 -8.56 -7.81 26.19
N GLU A 158 -9.73 -8.45 26.19
CA GLU A 158 -10.10 -9.50 27.16
C GLU A 158 -9.15 -10.72 27.13
N SER A 159 -8.50 -10.96 25.99
CA SER A 159 -7.52 -12.03 25.78
C SER A 159 -6.09 -11.66 26.19
N GLY A 160 -5.87 -10.46 26.73
CA GLY A 160 -4.54 -9.93 27.05
C GLY A 160 -3.78 -9.38 25.85
N VAL A 161 -4.38 -9.38 24.66
CA VAL A 161 -3.82 -8.82 23.43
C VAL A 161 -4.02 -7.31 23.39
N ILE A 162 -3.07 -6.57 22.81
CA ILE A 162 -3.21 -5.13 22.65
C ILE A 162 -4.18 -4.86 21.50
N GLU A 163 -5.32 -4.27 21.81
CA GLU A 163 -6.32 -3.89 20.80
C GLU A 163 -6.22 -2.41 20.48
N VAL A 164 -6.37 -2.12 19.19
CA VAL A 164 -6.40 -0.75 18.69
C VAL A 164 -7.77 -0.15 18.97
N GLY A 165 -7.78 1.00 19.65
CA GLY A 165 -9.00 1.68 20.05
C GLY A 165 -9.80 2.24 18.87
N ASP A 166 -11.08 2.51 19.14
CA ASP A 166 -12.00 3.09 18.16
C ASP A 166 -11.58 4.49 17.67
N ASP A 167 -10.65 5.18 18.34
CA ASP A 167 -10.12 6.48 17.92
C ASP A 167 -9.02 6.38 16.85
N PHE A 168 -8.77 5.18 16.30
CA PHE A 168 -7.80 4.98 15.23
C PHE A 168 -8.05 5.87 14.03
N HIS A 169 -6.98 6.54 13.61
CA HIS A 169 -6.96 7.33 12.40
C HIS A 169 -5.88 6.83 11.44
N LEU A 170 -6.31 6.40 10.25
CA LEU A 170 -5.44 5.98 9.16
C LEU A 170 -4.90 7.21 8.42
N ILE A 171 -3.57 7.32 8.35
CA ILE A 171 -2.88 8.42 7.65
C ILE A 171 -2.53 8.02 6.23
N THR A 172 -1.80 6.90 6.07
CA THR A 172 -1.36 6.39 4.77
C THR A 172 -0.86 4.94 4.87
N PHE A 173 -0.42 4.39 3.75
CA PHE A 173 0.32 3.15 3.64
C PHE A 173 1.71 3.46 3.08
N ASP A 174 2.76 2.97 3.73
CA ASP A 174 4.14 3.23 3.32
C ASP A 174 4.87 1.95 2.98
N TYR A 175 5.86 2.06 2.10
CA TYR A 175 6.79 0.96 1.87
C TYR A 175 7.77 0.85 3.01
N VAL A 176 8.02 -0.38 3.46
CA VAL A 176 8.96 -0.73 4.51
C VAL A 176 9.72 -2.01 4.16
N SER A 177 10.90 -2.18 4.73
CA SER A 177 11.64 -3.45 4.64
C SER A 177 10.97 -4.57 5.43
N GLU A 178 10.41 -4.23 6.60
CA GLU A 178 9.85 -5.18 7.55
C GLU A 178 8.38 -4.82 7.89
N PRO A 179 7.40 -5.39 7.16
CA PRO A 179 6.00 -5.11 7.44
C PRO A 179 5.58 -5.75 8.77
N SER A 180 4.87 -4.99 9.61
CA SER A 180 4.32 -5.54 10.85
C SER A 180 3.11 -6.45 10.61
N THR A 181 2.37 -6.23 9.52
CA THR A 181 1.21 -7.05 9.15
C THR A 181 1.65 -8.32 8.42
N PRO A 182 1.22 -9.51 8.85
CA PRO A 182 1.58 -10.76 8.20
C PRO A 182 1.19 -10.82 6.72
N GLY A 183 2.19 -11.03 5.86
CA GLY A 183 2.02 -11.17 4.42
C GLY A 183 1.66 -9.88 3.68
N ALA A 184 1.90 -8.70 4.28
CA ALA A 184 1.67 -7.42 3.63
C ALA A 184 2.79 -7.04 2.66
N TYR A 185 2.86 -7.78 1.54
CA TYR A 185 3.80 -7.55 0.44
C TYR A 185 3.03 -7.28 -0.85
N LEU A 186 3.55 -6.38 -1.67
CA LEU A 186 2.96 -6.02 -2.96
C LEU A 186 3.87 -6.47 -4.10
N PHE A 187 3.25 -6.92 -5.18
CA PHE A 187 3.94 -7.46 -6.34
C PHE A 187 3.50 -6.74 -7.61
N PRO A 188 4.40 -6.54 -8.60
CA PRO A 188 4.02 -6.01 -9.89
C PRO A 188 2.92 -6.84 -10.56
N ILE A 189 1.92 -6.16 -11.12
CA ILE A 189 0.84 -6.83 -11.85
C ILE A 189 1.30 -7.20 -13.26
N ASP A 190 0.76 -8.28 -13.82
CA ASP A 190 1.09 -8.79 -15.15
C ASP A 190 0.00 -8.49 -16.21
N PHE A 191 -0.87 -7.54 -15.90
CA PHE A 191 -1.98 -7.04 -16.73
C PHE A 191 -2.00 -5.50 -16.76
N SER A 192 -2.77 -4.92 -17.69
CA SER A 192 -2.99 -3.48 -17.77
C SER A 192 -4.03 -3.05 -16.72
N TYR A 193 -3.71 -2.04 -15.92
CA TYR A 193 -4.60 -1.48 -14.93
C TYR A 193 -5.45 -0.37 -15.55
N ASP A 194 -6.70 -0.73 -15.89
CA ASP A 194 -7.71 0.20 -16.42
C ASP A 194 -8.53 0.90 -15.32
N GLY A 195 -8.10 0.78 -14.06
CA GLY A 195 -8.80 1.37 -12.93
C GLY A 195 -8.76 2.89 -12.96
N HIS A 196 -9.70 3.51 -12.25
CA HIS A 196 -9.81 4.96 -12.16
C HIS A 196 -8.59 5.53 -11.42
N ILE A 197 -7.54 5.89 -12.14
CA ILE A 197 -6.54 6.84 -11.66
C ILE A 197 -7.30 8.17 -11.55
N PRO A 198 -7.38 8.79 -10.37
CA PRO A 198 -8.18 10.00 -10.15
C PRO A 198 -7.84 11.04 -11.20
N ASN A 199 -8.75 11.20 -12.17
CA ASN A 199 -8.54 12.12 -13.26
C ASN A 199 -8.77 13.52 -12.71
N GLN A 200 -7.69 14.30 -12.61
CA GLN A 200 -7.75 15.68 -12.14
C GLN A 200 -8.57 16.58 -13.08
N GLU A 201 -9.03 16.09 -14.23
CA GLU A 201 -9.95 16.79 -15.14
C GLU A 201 -11.18 17.34 -14.43
N ASP A 202 -11.80 16.60 -13.51
CA ASP A 202 -12.96 17.10 -12.77
C ASP A 202 -12.60 18.29 -11.89
N PHE A 203 -11.42 18.27 -11.26
CA PHE A 203 -10.89 19.40 -10.50
C PHE A 203 -10.60 20.60 -11.40
N VAL A 204 -9.96 20.38 -12.55
CA VAL A 204 -9.68 21.40 -13.56
C VAL A 204 -10.98 22.02 -14.11
N GLN A 205 -11.99 21.20 -14.39
CA GLN A 205 -13.28 21.65 -14.90
C GLN A 205 -14.09 22.42 -13.83
N GLN A 206 -14.05 22.00 -12.57
CA GLN A 206 -14.69 22.73 -11.47
C GLN A 206 -14.04 24.11 -11.25
N GLN A 207 -12.71 24.20 -11.30
CA GLN A 207 -11.98 25.47 -11.22
C GLN A 207 -12.24 26.38 -12.42
N SER A 208 -12.43 25.82 -13.62
CA SER A 208 -12.77 26.61 -14.82
C SER A 208 -14.15 27.28 -14.75
N LYS A 209 -15.09 26.72 -13.96
CA LYS A 209 -16.44 27.27 -13.73
C LYS A 209 -16.49 28.28 -12.58
N GLY A 210 -15.56 28.17 -11.62
CA GLY A 210 -15.34 29.15 -10.56
C GLY A 210 -14.16 30.06 -10.90
N ALA A 211 -14.37 31.03 -11.78
CA ALA A 211 -13.39 32.09 -12.01
C ALA A 211 -12.98 32.70 -10.66
N TRP A 212 -11.69 32.61 -10.33
CA TRP A 212 -11.04 33.22 -9.18
C TRP A 212 -11.47 34.70 -9.03
N ARG A 213 -12.55 34.95 -8.28
CA ARG A 213 -13.02 36.27 -7.88
C ARG A 213 -12.84 36.41 -6.39
#